data_AF-A0A9P4WYH9-F1
#
_entry.id   AF-A0A9P4WYH9-F1
#
_cell.length_a   1.000
_cell.length_b   1.000
_cell.length_c   1.000
_cell.angle_alpha   90.00
_cell.angle_beta   90.00
_cell.angle_gamma   90.00
#
_symmetry.space_group_name_H-M   'P 1'
#
loop_
_entity.id
_entity.type
_entity.pdbx_description
1 polymer ?
#
loop_
_entity_poly.entity_id
_entity_poly.type
_entity_poly.pdbx_seq_one_letter_code
_entity_poly.pdbx_strand_id
1 'polypeptide(L)'
;MVSTRSKARRPSTPLSSPPASPSPRPSGSPEIGYAAGLPPKHADESASSVQAESAHEFTDSDDGFNSDHDSDSDHEDYCGRHTSELATHCNGRTYGGKKCRYRARIFPEGCLPLCGQHEWQRIQAGRCQAVESCGHLCNRLAPNTPPYFFCVKRENGTSTLPCHIMLLPTELRLMIFRYLFPKTIEANAFFEKQQFAVLRVSRQFYDEASAIVYSELKFEAIVDPTSICLFGRCWTRATSGELPTDLDTALCRPGVQRIRHLEVSVHFGEKHKRVNGIGGSGVIHEEYAMYQVRDAVRKLVHLLSTEQPDSTSGALKQLVVKPRPDCKQLWQSDEIIAAIFFILEPFLTLDPIEDCRLLNPPRPPSWSWRHSDSASVVERVHKDDVFRRLRKQWLKSLKGSEVKGFSKVRKASTDVATAYSKIEDFAHLIYTQDAAHFKGKASSKHGWTASTFRGIERVLHIARVAFDDFELEKLDEIYQAIVKRWIKSHALQQRSFAAIAANVASLLDGNVSIVDGYDPDAFNFDVAPDLEEDVASNEMWPEVIAKDTILNLKDPGVTVKEEGTRVTLCKDGHEKVWLKTPTVARQLRAYRRNKQ
;
A
#
# COMPACT_ATOMS: atom_id res chain seq x y z
N MET A 1 63.79 -29.97 -14.27
CA MET A 1 62.90 -28.84 -14.64
C MET A 1 61.51 -29.15 -14.12
N VAL A 2 61.15 -28.59 -12.95
CA VAL A 2 59.88 -28.86 -12.26
C VAL A 2 59.04 -27.59 -12.32
N SER A 3 57.83 -27.70 -12.87
CA SER A 3 56.88 -26.61 -13.09
C SER A 3 56.04 -26.36 -11.84
N THR A 4 56.06 -25.13 -11.32
CA THR A 4 55.21 -24.66 -10.23
C THR A 4 53.96 -23.96 -10.75
N ARG A 5 52.78 -24.48 -10.38
CA ARG A 5 51.46 -23.92 -10.70
C ARG A 5 51.03 -22.94 -9.61
N SER A 6 50.94 -21.65 -9.93
CA SER A 6 50.43 -20.59 -9.04
C SER A 6 48.89 -20.54 -9.04
N LYS A 7 48.28 -20.69 -7.86
CA LYS A 7 46.83 -20.49 -7.63
C LYS A 7 46.53 -19.01 -7.40
N ALA A 8 45.67 -18.42 -8.23
CA ALA A 8 45.11 -17.08 -8.00
C ALA A 8 43.97 -17.14 -6.97
N ARG A 9 44.08 -16.34 -5.89
CA ARG A 9 43.01 -16.07 -4.93
C ARG A 9 42.08 -14.99 -5.50
N ARG A 10 40.76 -15.22 -5.50
CA ARG A 10 39.75 -14.17 -5.72
C ARG A 10 39.57 -13.35 -4.44
N PRO A 11 39.45 -12.01 -4.53
CA PRO A 11 39.07 -11.17 -3.40
C PRO A 11 37.55 -11.31 -3.15
N SER A 12 37.18 -11.68 -1.93
CA SER A 12 35.80 -11.65 -1.43
C SER A 12 35.49 -10.24 -0.91
N THR A 13 34.65 -9.51 -1.62
CA THR A 13 34.04 -8.25 -1.15
C THR A 13 32.96 -8.57 -0.11
N PRO A 14 32.96 -7.93 1.08
CA PRO A 14 31.89 -8.11 2.06
C PRO A 14 30.60 -7.43 1.58
N LEU A 15 29.50 -8.18 1.60
CA LEU A 15 28.16 -7.66 1.34
C LEU A 15 27.74 -6.71 2.46
N SER A 16 27.42 -5.47 2.10
CA SER A 16 26.90 -4.43 2.98
C SER A 16 25.68 -4.93 3.78
N SER A 17 25.71 -4.72 5.10
CA SER A 17 24.62 -5.08 6.01
C SER A 17 23.39 -4.18 5.79
N PRO A 18 22.15 -4.72 5.87
CA PRO A 18 20.94 -3.91 5.80
C PRO A 18 20.69 -3.12 7.11
N PRO A 19 19.91 -2.02 7.06
CA PRO A 19 19.61 -1.19 8.22
C PRO A 19 18.78 -1.94 9.27
N ALA A 20 18.98 -1.56 10.54
CA ALA A 20 18.30 -2.16 11.69
C ALA A 20 16.78 -1.95 11.64
N SER A 21 16.03 -3.00 11.98
CA SER A 21 14.57 -2.95 12.10
C SER A 21 14.12 -1.91 13.13
N PRO A 22 13.06 -1.13 12.87
CA PRO A 22 12.55 -0.15 13.83
C PRO A 22 11.95 -0.83 15.07
N SER A 23 12.15 -0.20 16.23
CA SER A 23 11.63 -0.66 17.52
C SER A 23 10.09 -0.72 17.54
N PRO A 24 9.48 -1.71 18.20
CA PRO A 24 8.03 -1.79 18.33
C PRO A 24 7.49 -0.61 19.17
N ARG A 25 6.46 0.08 18.65
CA ARG A 25 5.72 1.12 19.40
C ARG A 25 4.96 0.49 20.58
N PRO A 26 4.88 1.18 21.74
CA PRO A 26 4.07 0.73 22.86
C PRO A 26 2.59 0.73 22.47
N SER A 27 1.95 -0.42 22.69
CA SER A 27 0.52 -0.67 22.49
C SER A 27 -0.30 0.05 23.56
N GLY A 28 -0.91 1.18 23.20
CA GLY A 28 -2.04 1.74 23.95
C GLY A 28 -3.31 0.95 23.62
N SER A 29 -3.91 0.33 24.63
CA SER A 29 -5.18 -0.41 24.53
C SER A 29 -6.35 0.58 24.44
N PRO A 30 -7.30 0.43 23.51
CA PRO A 30 -8.58 1.14 23.59
C PRO A 30 -9.52 0.37 24.53
N GLU A 31 -10.06 1.08 25.53
CA GLU A 31 -11.13 0.58 26.40
C GLU A 31 -12.41 0.39 25.57
N ILE A 32 -12.91 -0.85 25.52
CA ILE A 32 -14.26 -1.16 25.03
C ILE A 32 -14.98 -1.84 26.20
N GLY A 33 -15.98 -1.15 26.75
CA GLY A 33 -16.86 -1.68 27.79
C GLY A 33 -17.90 -2.62 27.22
N TYR A 34 -17.97 -3.84 27.77
CA TYR A 34 -19.13 -4.72 27.62
C TYR A 34 -19.58 -5.22 29.00
N ALA A 35 -20.89 -5.10 29.21
CA ALA A 35 -21.62 -5.43 30.42
C ALA A 35 -21.76 -6.94 30.62
N ALA A 36 -21.77 -7.34 31.89
CA ALA A 36 -21.85 -8.70 32.38
C ALA A 36 -23.27 -9.31 32.27
N GLY A 37 -23.31 -10.63 32.01
CA GLY A 37 -24.47 -11.49 32.23
C GLY A 37 -23.99 -12.90 32.59
N LEU A 38 -24.29 -13.33 33.83
CA LEU A 38 -23.94 -14.63 34.44
C LEU A 38 -24.81 -15.80 33.91
N PRO A 39 -24.40 -17.07 34.13
CA PRO A 39 -24.95 -18.28 33.50
C PRO A 39 -26.04 -18.96 34.35
N PRO A 40 -26.65 -20.08 33.89
CA PRO A 40 -26.26 -21.36 34.52
C PRO A 40 -26.44 -22.68 33.71
N LYS A 41 -25.75 -23.71 34.24
CA LYS A 41 -26.13 -25.14 34.44
C LYS A 41 -25.83 -26.23 33.37
N HIS A 42 -24.91 -27.11 33.82
CA HIS A 42 -24.82 -28.58 33.73
C HIS A 42 -25.78 -29.37 32.81
N ALA A 43 -25.20 -30.32 32.07
CA ALA A 43 -25.62 -31.73 32.09
C ALA A 43 -24.45 -32.64 31.68
N ASP A 44 -24.46 -33.83 32.28
CA ASP A 44 -23.51 -34.94 32.18
C ASP A 44 -23.27 -35.47 30.76
N GLU A 45 -22.13 -36.12 30.53
CA GLU A 45 -22.13 -37.43 29.87
C GLU A 45 -20.84 -38.22 30.14
N SER A 46 -21.06 -39.52 30.29
CA SER A 46 -20.19 -40.56 30.81
C SER A 46 -19.38 -41.25 29.72
N ALA A 47 -18.25 -41.86 30.10
CA ALA A 47 -17.89 -43.28 29.85
C ALA A 47 -16.47 -43.58 29.34
N SER A 48 -15.93 -44.64 29.96
CA SER A 48 -14.95 -45.65 29.49
C SER A 48 -13.49 -45.21 29.31
N SER A 49 -12.52 -45.60 30.15
CA SER A 49 -12.05 -46.94 30.54
C SER A 49 -11.58 -47.82 29.39
N VAL A 50 -10.27 -47.81 29.11
CA VAL A 50 -9.54 -48.95 28.51
C VAL A 50 -8.15 -49.02 29.16
N GLN A 51 -7.90 -50.13 29.87
CA GLN A 51 -6.57 -50.60 30.29
C GLN A 51 -5.87 -51.27 29.10
N ALA A 52 -4.55 -51.14 29.02
CA ALA A 52 -3.71 -52.12 28.33
C ALA A 52 -2.35 -52.22 29.02
N GLU A 53 -2.15 -53.33 29.71
CA GLU A 53 -0.85 -53.88 30.07
C GLU A 53 -0.19 -54.49 28.83
N SER A 54 1.12 -54.35 28.68
CA SER A 54 1.96 -55.50 28.30
C SER A 54 3.43 -55.17 28.51
N ALA A 55 4.08 -56.07 29.25
CA ALA A 55 5.52 -56.18 29.39
C ALA A 55 6.12 -56.83 28.14
N HIS A 56 7.32 -56.43 27.75
CA HIS A 56 8.24 -57.33 27.07
C HIS A 56 9.69 -56.98 27.36
N GLU A 57 10.43 -58.04 27.61
CA GLU A 57 11.78 -58.19 28.14
C GLU A 57 12.82 -58.40 27.00
N PHE A 58 14.08 -58.04 27.27
CA PHE A 58 15.36 -58.38 26.57
C PHE A 58 15.58 -57.85 25.13
N THR A 59 16.77 -57.42 24.68
CA THR A 59 18.15 -57.89 24.92
C THR A 59 19.18 -56.86 24.44
N ASP A 60 20.40 -56.95 24.99
CA ASP A 60 21.64 -56.21 24.73
C ASP A 60 22.09 -56.11 23.26
N SER A 61 22.74 -55.00 22.92
CA SER A 61 23.81 -54.92 21.92
C SER A 61 24.70 -53.70 22.22
N ASP A 62 25.86 -54.04 22.76
CA ASP A 62 27.02 -53.23 23.12
C ASP A 62 27.77 -52.80 21.84
N ASP A 63 28.05 -51.50 21.66
CA ASP A 63 29.12 -51.02 20.78
C ASP A 63 29.55 -49.61 21.20
N GLY A 64 30.76 -49.53 21.75
CA GLY A 64 31.30 -48.40 22.47
C GLY A 64 31.63 -47.17 21.63
N PHE A 65 31.25 -46.01 22.17
CA PHE A 65 31.91 -44.73 21.99
C PHE A 65 32.03 -44.09 23.37
N ASN A 66 33.19 -44.24 24.00
CA ASN A 66 33.54 -43.49 25.21
C ASN A 66 33.81 -42.04 24.80
N SER A 67 32.77 -41.20 24.81
CA SER A 67 32.91 -39.77 25.00
C SER A 67 32.62 -39.46 26.45
N ASP A 68 33.60 -38.89 27.14
CA ASP A 68 33.53 -38.46 28.53
C ASP A 68 32.19 -37.75 28.83
N HIS A 69 31.30 -38.44 29.54
CA HIS A 69 30.07 -37.90 30.09
C HIS A 69 30.44 -36.99 31.27
N ASP A 70 30.70 -35.72 30.98
CA ASP A 70 30.55 -34.67 31.98
C ASP A 70 29.09 -34.72 32.48
N SER A 71 28.95 -34.99 33.77
CA SER A 71 27.69 -35.20 34.46
C SER A 71 26.87 -33.91 34.46
N ASP A 72 25.88 -33.81 33.56
CA ASP A 72 24.88 -32.73 33.52
C ASP A 72 24.17 -32.50 34.88
N SER A 73 24.27 -33.45 35.83
CA SER A 73 23.71 -33.32 37.19
C SER A 73 24.34 -32.22 38.02
N ASP A 74 25.64 -31.93 37.82
CA ASP A 74 26.36 -31.08 38.76
C ASP A 74 26.21 -29.59 38.42
N HIS A 75 25.80 -29.26 37.19
CA HIS A 75 25.61 -27.87 36.78
C HIS A 75 24.50 -27.16 37.58
N GLU A 76 23.43 -27.88 37.93
CA GLU A 76 22.25 -27.31 38.60
C GLU A 76 22.60 -26.72 39.98
N ASP A 77 23.55 -27.32 40.70
CA ASP A 77 23.92 -26.93 42.06
C ASP A 77 24.85 -25.71 42.12
N TYR A 78 25.68 -25.50 41.09
CA TYR A 78 26.64 -24.38 41.05
C TYR A 78 26.16 -23.18 40.20
N CYS A 79 25.15 -23.37 39.34
CA CYS A 79 24.65 -22.30 38.49
C CYS A 79 23.46 -21.59 39.16
N GLY A 80 23.68 -20.38 39.67
CA GLY A 80 22.65 -19.55 40.34
C GLY A 80 21.40 -19.23 39.49
N ARG A 81 21.39 -19.61 38.20
CA ARG A 81 20.23 -19.51 37.29
C ARG A 81 19.23 -20.66 37.45
N HIS A 82 19.61 -21.79 38.05
CA HIS A 82 18.76 -22.98 38.19
C HIS A 82 18.08 -23.12 39.56
N THR A 83 18.33 -22.17 40.49
CA THR A 83 17.72 -22.17 41.83
C THR A 83 16.19 -22.29 41.79
N SER A 84 15.68 -23.37 42.37
CA SER A 84 14.26 -23.74 42.34
C SER A 84 13.50 -23.24 43.59
N GLU A 85 13.08 -21.97 43.57
CA GLU A 85 12.22 -21.42 44.63
C GLU A 85 10.85 -22.12 44.73
N LEU A 86 10.45 -22.83 43.66
CA LEU A 86 9.14 -23.49 43.52
C LEU A 86 8.96 -24.74 44.40
N ALA A 87 10.02 -25.28 45.00
CA ALA A 87 9.93 -26.46 45.87
C ALA A 87 9.24 -26.16 47.22
N THR A 88 9.05 -24.89 47.60
CA THR A 88 8.62 -24.51 48.96
C THR A 88 7.17 -24.02 49.07
N HIS A 89 6.54 -23.63 47.96
CA HIS A 89 5.19 -23.04 47.93
C HIS A 89 4.17 -23.94 47.22
N CYS A 90 2.91 -23.86 47.66
CA CYS A 90 1.80 -24.58 47.05
C CYS A 90 1.50 -24.05 45.64
N ASN A 91 1.55 -24.94 44.63
CA ASN A 91 1.23 -24.61 43.23
C ASN A 91 -0.28 -24.56 42.93
N GLY A 92 -1.12 -24.89 43.92
CA GLY A 92 -2.56 -24.90 43.78
C GLY A 92 -3.17 -23.49 43.66
N ARG A 93 -4.34 -23.42 43.05
CA ARG A 93 -5.15 -22.20 42.95
C ARG A 93 -6.34 -22.25 43.91
N THR A 94 -6.61 -21.13 44.57
CA THR A 94 -7.84 -20.95 45.35
C THR A 94 -9.08 -21.02 44.45
N TYR A 95 -10.29 -21.20 45.02
CA TYR A 95 -11.55 -21.18 44.26
C TYR A 95 -11.75 -19.90 43.42
N GLY A 96 -11.16 -18.77 43.84
CA GLY A 96 -11.16 -17.52 43.08
C GLY A 96 -10.04 -17.40 42.03
N GLY A 97 -9.36 -18.50 41.68
CA GLY A 97 -8.30 -18.55 40.66
C GLY A 97 -6.95 -17.95 41.08
N LYS A 98 -6.82 -17.41 42.29
CA LYS A 98 -5.57 -16.80 42.82
C LYS A 98 -4.58 -17.87 43.29
N LYS A 99 -3.27 -17.62 43.15
CA LYS A 99 -2.19 -18.50 43.64
C LYS A 99 -2.29 -18.70 45.15
N CYS A 100 -2.13 -19.93 45.61
CA CYS A 100 -2.09 -20.26 47.03
C CYS A 100 -0.84 -19.66 47.71
N ARG A 101 -1.00 -19.12 48.93
CA ARG A 101 0.12 -18.56 49.73
C ARG A 101 0.73 -19.55 50.72
N TYR A 102 0.09 -20.70 50.93
CA TYR A 102 0.56 -21.70 51.89
C TYR A 102 1.80 -22.43 51.38
N ARG A 103 2.64 -22.89 52.32
CA ARG A 103 3.75 -23.79 52.01
C ARG A 103 3.23 -25.15 51.57
N ALA A 104 3.89 -25.74 50.59
CA ALA A 104 3.60 -27.11 50.21
C ALA A 104 4.01 -28.06 51.34
N ARG A 105 3.21 -29.11 51.56
CA ARG A 105 3.48 -30.15 52.56
C ARG A 105 3.36 -31.56 51.97
N ILE A 106 2.62 -31.71 50.88
CA ILE A 106 2.37 -32.99 50.23
C ILE A 106 3.06 -32.95 48.86
N PHE A 107 3.87 -33.97 48.62
CA PHE A 107 4.73 -34.12 47.44
C PHE A 107 4.49 -35.54 46.87
N PRO A 108 3.34 -35.82 46.25
CA PRO A 108 3.14 -37.10 45.57
C PRO A 108 4.12 -37.21 44.41
N GLU A 109 4.73 -38.37 44.20
CA GLU A 109 5.62 -38.60 43.06
C GLU A 109 4.91 -38.25 41.75
N GLY A 110 5.58 -37.50 40.87
CA GLY A 110 5.03 -37.03 39.61
C GLY A 110 4.04 -35.87 39.69
N CYS A 111 3.79 -35.29 40.87
CA CYS A 111 2.93 -34.11 41.05
C CYS A 111 3.70 -32.88 41.53
N LEU A 112 3.17 -31.69 41.23
CA LEU A 112 3.70 -30.43 41.77
C LEU A 112 3.46 -30.34 43.28
N PRO A 113 4.31 -29.63 44.03
CA PRO A 113 4.13 -29.44 45.46
C PRO A 113 2.83 -28.68 45.77
N LEU A 114 1.99 -29.27 46.63
CA LEU A 114 0.69 -28.72 47.04
C LEU A 114 0.57 -28.67 48.58
N CYS A 115 -0.27 -27.78 49.10
CA CYS A 115 -0.68 -27.84 50.50
C CYS A 115 -1.89 -28.79 50.65
N GLY A 116 -2.16 -29.28 51.86
CA GLY A 116 -3.27 -30.23 52.10
C GLY A 116 -4.65 -29.70 51.65
N GLN A 117 -4.87 -28.37 51.67
CA GLN A 117 -6.12 -27.78 51.18
C GLN A 117 -6.30 -27.84 49.66
N HIS A 118 -5.21 -28.00 48.89
CA HIS A 118 -5.25 -28.09 47.42
C HIS A 118 -4.80 -29.48 46.92
N GLU A 119 -4.67 -30.47 47.81
CA GLU A 119 -4.24 -31.82 47.45
C GLU A 119 -5.10 -32.44 46.34
N TRP A 120 -6.40 -32.14 46.37
CA TRP A 120 -7.38 -32.58 45.37
C TRP A 120 -7.09 -32.10 43.94
N GLN A 121 -6.25 -31.08 43.73
CA GLN A 121 -5.92 -30.58 42.39
C GLN A 121 -4.94 -31.48 41.63
N ARG A 122 -4.13 -32.29 42.32
CA ARG A 122 -3.15 -33.24 41.76
C ARG A 122 -2.52 -32.79 40.43
N ILE A 123 -1.88 -31.62 40.44
CA ILE A 123 -1.31 -31.04 39.23
C ILE A 123 -0.07 -31.84 38.84
N GLN A 124 -0.11 -32.51 37.70
CA GLN A 124 1.02 -33.32 37.23
C GLN A 124 2.25 -32.42 36.99
N ALA A 125 3.40 -32.86 37.49
CA ALA A 125 4.67 -32.16 37.34
C ALA A 125 5.36 -32.57 36.04
N GLY A 126 5.87 -31.57 35.31
CA GLY A 126 6.91 -31.71 34.31
C GLY A 126 8.16 -30.92 34.72
N ARG A 127 9.21 -31.00 33.90
CA ARG A 127 10.43 -30.17 34.05
C ARG A 127 10.49 -29.13 32.95
N CYS A 128 10.91 -27.93 33.30
CA CYS A 128 10.98 -26.83 32.35
C CYS A 128 12.01 -27.12 31.25
N GLN A 129 11.56 -27.12 29.99
CA GLN A 129 12.39 -27.47 28.83
C GLN A 129 13.08 -26.27 28.17
N ALA A 130 12.98 -25.07 28.76
CA ALA A 130 13.70 -23.90 28.28
C ALA A 130 15.20 -24.05 28.54
N VAL A 131 16.08 -23.72 27.58
CA VAL A 131 17.52 -23.60 27.86
C VAL A 131 17.81 -22.26 28.52
N GLU A 132 18.59 -22.23 29.59
CA GLU A 132 19.00 -21.02 30.29
C GLU A 132 20.15 -20.31 29.57
N SER A 133 20.46 -19.06 29.97
CA SER A 133 21.56 -18.28 29.38
C SER A 133 22.97 -18.77 29.79
N CYS A 134 23.07 -19.98 30.35
CA CYS A 134 24.29 -20.79 30.55
C CYS A 134 24.38 -21.97 29.56
N GLY A 135 23.40 -22.16 28.68
CA GLY A 135 23.38 -23.26 27.70
C GLY A 135 22.77 -24.57 28.19
N HIS A 136 22.38 -24.67 29.47
CA HIS A 136 21.79 -25.89 30.05
C HIS A 136 20.27 -25.77 30.22
N LEU A 137 19.55 -26.89 30.25
CA LEU A 137 18.09 -26.90 30.47
C LEU A 137 17.73 -26.31 31.85
N CYS A 138 16.64 -25.56 31.89
CA CYS A 138 16.17 -24.91 33.11
C CYS A 138 15.80 -25.94 34.19
N ASN A 139 15.17 -27.05 33.80
CA ASN A 139 14.80 -28.21 34.62
C ASN A 139 13.94 -27.94 35.87
N ARG A 140 13.57 -26.68 36.15
CA ARG A 140 12.66 -26.29 37.22
C ARG A 140 11.31 -27.01 37.08
N LEU A 141 10.74 -27.42 38.21
CA LEU A 141 9.39 -27.99 38.25
C LEU A 141 8.36 -27.03 37.61
N ALA A 142 7.53 -27.59 36.74
CA ALA A 142 6.52 -26.88 35.97
C ALA A 142 5.24 -27.74 35.85
N PRO A 143 4.06 -27.15 35.58
CA PRO A 143 2.89 -27.94 35.21
C PRO A 143 3.17 -28.74 33.94
N ASN A 144 2.74 -30.01 33.91
CA ASN A 144 2.80 -30.85 32.71
C ASN A 144 1.71 -30.39 31.71
N THR A 145 2.07 -29.44 30.84
CA THR A 145 1.27 -28.96 29.72
C THR A 145 1.90 -29.34 28.37
N PRO A 146 1.62 -30.52 27.79
CA PRO A 146 2.21 -30.92 26.51
C PRO A 146 1.88 -29.92 25.39
N PRO A 147 2.76 -29.68 24.41
CA PRO A 147 4.01 -30.39 24.15
C PRO A 147 5.25 -29.85 24.89
N TYR A 148 5.18 -28.66 25.49
CA TYR A 148 6.31 -28.07 26.24
C TYR A 148 5.90 -27.57 27.62
N PHE A 149 6.73 -27.86 28.60
CA PHE A 149 6.48 -27.48 29.99
C PHE A 149 7.35 -26.27 30.34
N PHE A 150 6.73 -25.17 30.77
CA PHE A 150 7.44 -23.97 31.20
C PHE A 150 7.21 -23.69 32.68
N CYS A 151 8.29 -23.41 33.40
CA CYS A 151 8.16 -22.88 34.76
C CYS A 151 7.58 -21.46 34.70
N VAL A 152 7.11 -20.96 35.85
CA VAL A 152 6.51 -19.62 35.97
C VAL A 152 7.40 -18.50 35.39
N LYS A 153 8.73 -18.61 35.47
CA LYS A 153 9.64 -17.62 34.89
C LYS A 153 9.60 -17.58 33.35
N ARG A 154 9.20 -18.68 32.71
CA ARG A 154 9.20 -18.89 31.26
C ARG A 154 7.79 -19.16 30.70
N GLU A 155 6.75 -18.99 31.52
CA GLU A 155 5.35 -19.25 31.12
C GLU A 155 4.89 -18.35 29.97
N ASN A 156 5.52 -17.17 29.82
CA ASN A 156 5.30 -16.24 28.71
C ASN A 156 6.20 -16.51 27.49
N GLY A 157 6.84 -17.68 27.43
CA GLY A 157 7.72 -18.11 26.35
C GLY A 157 9.21 -18.04 26.68
N THR A 158 10.01 -18.61 25.78
CA THR A 158 11.47 -18.56 25.84
C THR A 158 12.04 -18.49 24.42
N SER A 159 13.18 -17.82 24.25
CA SER A 159 13.92 -17.76 22.98
C SER A 159 14.79 -18.99 22.73
N THR A 160 14.77 -19.96 23.65
CA THR A 160 15.78 -21.01 23.76
C THR A 160 15.25 -22.41 23.49
N LEU A 161 13.97 -22.53 23.14
CA LEU A 161 13.45 -23.81 22.65
C LEU A 161 14.00 -24.09 21.25
N PRO A 162 14.32 -25.35 20.94
CA PRO A 162 14.53 -25.76 19.57
C PRO A 162 13.26 -25.47 18.78
N CYS A 163 13.36 -24.67 17.72
CA CYS A 163 12.28 -24.56 16.76
C CYS A 163 12.23 -25.89 15.98
N HIS A 164 11.39 -26.85 16.38
CA HIS A 164 11.35 -28.15 15.69
C HIS A 164 10.99 -28.03 14.20
N ILE A 165 10.31 -26.96 13.79
CA ILE A 165 10.10 -26.65 12.37
C ILE A 165 11.44 -26.46 11.65
N MET A 166 12.45 -25.86 12.29
CA MET A 166 13.79 -25.69 11.72
C MET A 166 14.56 -27.01 11.55
N LEU A 167 14.17 -28.08 12.25
CA LEU A 167 14.74 -29.42 12.06
C LEU A 167 14.18 -30.12 10.81
N LEU A 168 13.04 -29.65 10.29
CA LEU A 168 12.48 -30.19 9.06
C LEU A 168 13.33 -29.76 7.85
N PRO A 169 13.46 -30.63 6.83
CA PRO A 169 13.98 -30.23 5.52
C PRO A 169 13.22 -29.02 4.97
N THR A 170 13.92 -28.18 4.21
CA THR A 170 13.38 -26.94 3.64
C THR A 170 12.11 -27.22 2.83
N GLU A 171 12.05 -28.34 2.12
CA GLU A 171 10.89 -28.75 1.31
C GLU A 171 9.63 -28.91 2.17
N LEU A 172 9.75 -29.55 3.34
CA LEU A 172 8.63 -29.72 4.27
C LEU A 172 8.22 -28.39 4.90
N ARG A 173 9.19 -27.52 5.24
CA ARG A 173 8.87 -26.17 5.72
C ARG A 173 8.11 -25.36 4.67
N LEU A 174 8.54 -25.40 3.42
CA LEU A 174 7.85 -24.73 2.32
C LEU A 174 6.44 -25.30 2.10
N MET A 175 6.24 -26.62 2.23
CA MET A 175 4.90 -27.23 2.18
C MET A 175 4.01 -26.73 3.33
N ILE A 176 4.54 -26.65 4.55
CA ILE A 176 3.82 -26.09 5.71
C ILE A 176 3.45 -24.64 5.44
N PHE A 177 4.38 -23.80 4.97
CA PHE A 177 4.10 -22.40 4.67
C PHE A 177 3.03 -22.24 3.58
N ARG A 178 3.05 -23.06 2.53
CA ARG A 178 1.97 -23.09 1.50
C ARG A 178 0.62 -23.45 2.10
N TYR A 179 0.58 -24.36 3.07
CA TYR A 179 -0.64 -24.74 3.77
C TYR A 179 -1.16 -23.61 4.68
N LEU A 180 -0.26 -22.85 5.32
CA LEU A 180 -0.61 -21.77 6.23
C LEU A 180 -1.06 -20.49 5.50
N PHE A 181 -0.52 -20.19 4.33
CA PHE A 181 -0.83 -18.96 3.61
C PHE A 181 -2.17 -19.04 2.85
N PRO A 182 -2.90 -17.91 2.76
CA PRO A 182 -4.08 -17.85 1.91
C PRO A 182 -3.67 -17.94 0.44
N LYS A 183 -4.54 -18.50 -0.40
CA LYS A 183 -4.31 -18.55 -1.86
C LYS A 183 -4.28 -17.17 -2.51
N THR A 184 -5.09 -16.26 -1.97
CA THR A 184 -5.25 -14.89 -2.44
C THR A 184 -4.99 -13.94 -1.29
N ILE A 185 -4.19 -12.92 -1.55
CA ILE A 185 -3.98 -11.80 -0.67
C ILE A 185 -4.85 -10.65 -1.12
N GLU A 186 -5.91 -10.36 -0.36
CA GLU A 186 -6.86 -9.31 -0.69
C GLU A 186 -6.23 -7.92 -0.55
N ALA A 187 -6.71 -6.97 -1.37
CA ALA A 187 -6.20 -5.60 -1.39
C ALA A 187 -6.40 -4.87 -0.06
N ASN A 188 -7.56 -5.09 0.58
CA ASN A 188 -8.01 -4.40 1.79
C ASN A 188 -7.89 -5.25 3.05
N ALA A 189 -7.36 -6.47 2.97
CA ALA A 189 -7.16 -7.29 4.15
C ALA A 189 -6.17 -6.58 5.07
N PHE A 190 -6.68 -5.98 6.15
CA PHE A 190 -5.88 -5.73 7.34
C PHE A 190 -5.52 -7.10 7.86
N PHE A 191 -4.36 -7.63 7.44
CA PHE A 191 -3.91 -8.94 7.86
C PHE A 191 -4.04 -9.01 9.37
N GLU A 192 -4.90 -9.89 9.86
CA GLU A 192 -4.80 -10.35 11.22
C GLU A 192 -3.34 -10.77 11.38
N LYS A 193 -2.64 -10.14 12.32
CA LYS A 193 -1.17 -10.21 12.47
C LYS A 193 -0.62 -11.64 12.50
N GLN A 194 -1.50 -12.63 12.66
CA GLN A 194 -1.23 -14.05 12.82
C GLN A 194 -0.87 -14.75 11.50
N GLN A 195 -1.56 -14.51 10.37
CA GLN A 195 -1.35 -15.30 9.14
C GLN A 195 0.05 -15.13 8.53
N PHE A 196 0.64 -13.95 8.69
CA PHE A 196 1.99 -13.62 8.21
C PHE A 196 3.01 -13.52 9.36
N ALA A 197 2.66 -13.97 10.57
CA ALA A 197 3.55 -13.93 11.73
C ALA A 197 4.86 -14.70 11.46
N VAL A 198 4.79 -15.75 10.64
CA VAL A 198 5.92 -16.58 10.23
C VAL A 198 7.05 -15.75 9.60
N LEU A 199 6.72 -14.67 8.87
CA LEU A 199 7.71 -13.77 8.26
C LEU A 199 8.54 -13.00 9.31
N ARG A 200 8.14 -13.00 10.58
CA ARG A 200 8.79 -12.24 11.66
C ARG A 200 9.56 -13.12 12.64
N VAL A 201 9.55 -14.45 12.45
CA VAL A 201 10.14 -15.39 13.41
C VAL A 201 11.66 -15.42 13.31
N SER A 202 12.20 -15.63 12.10
CA SER A 202 13.65 -15.67 11.85
C SER A 202 13.95 -15.22 10.42
N ARG A 203 15.21 -14.90 10.13
CA ARG A 203 15.64 -14.56 8.77
C ARG A 203 15.39 -15.70 7.79
N GLN A 204 15.69 -16.93 8.19
CA GLN A 204 15.48 -18.10 7.35
C GLN A 204 13.98 -18.33 7.04
N PHE A 205 13.12 -18.19 8.05
CA PHE A 205 11.68 -18.25 7.84
C PHE A 205 11.21 -17.14 6.91
N TYR A 206 11.73 -15.92 7.08
CA TYR A 206 11.43 -14.82 6.17
C TYR A 206 11.83 -15.15 4.73
N ASP A 207 13.05 -15.63 4.49
CA ASP A 207 13.54 -15.91 3.14
C ASP A 207 12.70 -17.00 2.46
N GLU A 208 12.44 -18.11 3.16
CA GLU A 208 11.65 -19.23 2.64
C GLU A 208 10.18 -18.88 2.45
N ALA A 209 9.56 -18.27 3.45
CA ALA A 209 8.14 -17.94 3.40
C ALA A 209 7.87 -16.78 2.45
N SER A 210 8.75 -15.77 2.37
CA SER A 210 8.62 -14.68 1.41
C SER A 210 8.83 -15.16 -0.03
N ALA A 211 9.65 -16.20 -0.26
CA ALA A 211 9.72 -16.83 -1.57
C ALA A 211 8.34 -17.35 -2.01
N ILE A 212 7.62 -18.05 -1.14
CA ILE A 212 6.25 -18.53 -1.45
C ILE A 212 5.29 -17.36 -1.62
N VAL A 213 5.27 -16.44 -0.66
CA VAL A 213 4.31 -15.31 -0.66
C VAL A 213 4.39 -14.52 -1.95
N TYR A 214 5.59 -14.15 -2.39
CA TYR A 214 5.76 -13.29 -3.56
C TYR A 214 5.78 -14.03 -4.89
N SER A 215 6.16 -15.31 -4.92
CA SER A 215 6.27 -16.08 -6.18
C SER A 215 5.06 -16.92 -6.52
N GLU A 216 4.27 -17.36 -5.54
CA GLU A 216 3.16 -18.29 -5.75
C GLU A 216 1.80 -17.65 -5.52
N LEU A 217 1.64 -16.83 -4.48
CA LEU A 217 0.33 -16.30 -4.10
C LEU A 217 -0.17 -15.21 -5.07
N LYS A 218 -1.49 -15.17 -5.25
CA LYS A 218 -2.16 -14.10 -6.00
C LYS A 218 -2.35 -12.87 -5.11
N PHE A 219 -1.86 -11.72 -5.54
CA PHE A 219 -2.16 -10.43 -4.90
C PHE A 219 -3.32 -9.74 -5.59
N GLU A 220 -4.20 -9.11 -4.81
CA GLU A 220 -5.21 -8.20 -5.33
C GLU A 220 -4.78 -6.75 -5.12
N ALA A 221 -4.99 -5.93 -6.15
CA ALA A 221 -4.93 -4.48 -6.08
C ALA A 221 -6.29 -3.89 -6.46
N ILE A 222 -6.68 -2.80 -5.81
CA ILE A 222 -7.83 -1.99 -6.17
C ILE A 222 -7.31 -0.61 -6.54
N VAL A 223 -7.68 -0.12 -7.72
CA VAL A 223 -7.34 1.21 -8.22
C VAL A 223 -8.62 1.98 -8.42
N ASP A 224 -8.74 3.09 -7.71
CA ASP A 224 -9.80 4.08 -7.80
C ASP A 224 -9.21 5.40 -8.36
N PRO A 225 -10.03 6.39 -8.75
CA PRO A 225 -9.52 7.68 -9.22
C PRO A 225 -8.61 8.39 -8.20
N THR A 226 -8.85 8.14 -6.92
CA THR A 226 -8.18 8.81 -5.80
C THR A 226 -7.37 7.87 -4.91
N SER A 227 -7.34 6.56 -5.17
CA SER A 227 -6.65 5.63 -4.29
C SER A 227 -6.11 4.40 -5.00
N ILE A 228 -5.06 3.83 -4.43
CA ILE A 228 -4.53 2.53 -4.82
C ILE A 228 -4.41 1.73 -3.52
N CYS A 229 -5.12 0.61 -3.42
CA CYS A 229 -5.03 -0.30 -2.28
C CYS A 229 -4.38 -1.61 -2.73
N LEU A 230 -3.37 -2.05 -1.99
CA LEU A 230 -2.60 -3.25 -2.24
C LEU A 230 -2.02 -3.75 -0.92
N PHE A 231 -2.25 -5.02 -0.59
CA PHE A 231 -1.65 -5.67 0.59
C PHE A 231 -1.98 -4.96 1.92
N GLY A 232 -3.25 -4.62 2.14
CA GLY A 232 -3.73 -3.94 3.36
C GLY A 232 -3.18 -2.52 3.53
N ARG A 233 -2.49 -2.00 2.52
CA ARG A 233 -1.99 -0.63 2.45
C ARG A 233 -2.76 0.12 1.38
N CYS A 234 -3.05 1.38 1.64
CA CYS A 234 -3.69 2.25 0.67
C CYS A 234 -2.88 3.52 0.54
N TRP A 235 -2.58 3.88 -0.71
CA TRP A 235 -2.19 5.23 -1.08
C TRP A 235 -3.46 5.99 -1.43
N THR A 236 -3.64 7.16 -0.84
CA THR A 236 -4.70 8.11 -1.22
C THR A 236 -4.07 9.34 -1.84
N ARG A 237 -4.65 9.79 -2.96
CA ARG A 237 -4.29 11.07 -3.57
C ARG A 237 -4.63 12.17 -2.58
N ALA A 238 -3.77 13.18 -2.51
CA ALA A 238 -4.02 14.38 -1.72
C ALA A 238 -5.42 14.93 -1.99
N THR A 239 -6.22 15.03 -0.95
CA THR A 239 -7.51 15.72 -0.94
C THR A 239 -7.55 16.64 0.27
N SER A 240 -8.56 17.52 0.35
CA SER A 240 -8.67 18.56 1.37
C SER A 240 -8.82 18.10 2.84
N GLY A 241 -8.60 16.83 3.15
CA GLY A 241 -8.73 16.28 4.52
C GLY A 241 -7.73 15.20 4.92
N GLU A 242 -6.89 14.69 4.01
CA GLU A 242 -5.92 13.63 4.31
C GLU A 242 -4.51 14.09 3.96
N LEU A 243 -3.55 13.84 4.85
CA LEU A 243 -2.14 14.09 4.56
C LEU A 243 -1.69 13.12 3.46
N PRO A 244 -1.32 13.60 2.26
CA PRO A 244 -0.85 12.71 1.23
C PRO A 244 0.45 12.04 1.69
N THR A 245 0.47 10.72 1.56
CA THR A 245 1.66 9.91 1.83
C THR A 245 2.37 9.67 0.51
N ASP A 246 3.69 9.75 0.53
CA ASP A 246 4.54 9.33 -0.59
C ASP A 246 4.13 7.92 -1.06
N LEU A 247 4.02 7.75 -2.38
CA LEU A 247 3.49 6.52 -2.99
C LEU A 247 4.33 5.30 -2.63
N ASP A 248 5.65 5.43 -2.71
CA ASP A 248 6.62 4.36 -2.47
C ASP A 248 6.57 3.90 -1.02
N THR A 249 6.42 4.85 -0.10
CA THR A 249 6.28 4.62 1.35
C THR A 249 4.93 3.99 1.69
N ALA A 250 3.84 4.53 1.13
CA ALA A 250 2.48 4.07 1.40
C ALA A 250 2.31 2.59 1.02
N LEU A 251 2.72 2.22 -0.20
CA LEU A 251 2.51 0.88 -0.74
C LEU A 251 3.71 -0.06 -0.58
N CYS A 252 4.83 0.41 -0.02
CA CYS A 252 6.07 -0.37 0.13
C CYS A 252 6.60 -0.87 -1.23
N ARG A 253 7.18 0.04 -2.03
CA ARG A 253 7.71 -0.27 -3.36
C ARG A 253 8.57 -1.55 -3.44
N PRO A 254 9.52 -1.82 -2.52
CA PRO A 254 10.30 -3.06 -2.56
C PRO A 254 9.44 -4.34 -2.45
N GLY A 255 8.34 -4.28 -1.70
CA GLY A 255 7.39 -5.40 -1.60
C GLY A 255 6.58 -5.57 -2.88
N VAL A 256 6.12 -4.47 -3.48
CA VAL A 256 5.34 -4.48 -4.73
C VAL A 256 6.13 -5.07 -5.89
N GLN A 257 7.41 -4.69 -6.03
CA GLN A 257 8.28 -5.19 -7.10
C GLN A 257 8.57 -6.70 -7.01
N ARG A 258 8.36 -7.33 -5.84
CA ARG A 258 8.52 -8.77 -5.66
C ARG A 258 7.30 -9.58 -6.12
N ILE A 259 6.13 -8.95 -6.27
CA ILE A 259 4.88 -9.65 -6.63
C ILE A 259 5.01 -10.29 -8.01
N ARG A 260 4.80 -11.61 -8.10
CA ARG A 260 4.82 -12.34 -9.39
C ARG A 260 3.43 -12.60 -9.96
N HIS A 261 2.38 -12.66 -9.14
CA HIS A 261 1.00 -12.83 -9.59
C HIS A 261 0.10 -11.72 -9.06
N LEU A 262 -0.40 -10.85 -9.95
CA LEU A 262 -1.21 -9.70 -9.58
C LEU A 262 -2.56 -9.73 -10.30
N GLU A 263 -3.62 -9.50 -9.55
CA GLU A 263 -4.94 -9.16 -10.08
C GLU A 263 -5.29 -7.72 -9.70
N VAL A 264 -5.62 -6.89 -10.69
CA VAL A 264 -5.95 -5.48 -10.50
C VAL A 264 -7.42 -5.24 -10.83
N SER A 265 -8.19 -4.73 -9.88
CA SER A 265 -9.53 -4.19 -10.12
C SER A 265 -9.45 -2.68 -10.31
N VAL A 266 -9.82 -2.19 -11.49
CA VAL A 266 -9.76 -0.75 -11.82
C VAL A 266 -11.17 -0.20 -11.86
N HIS A 267 -11.51 0.65 -10.90
CA HIS A 267 -12.81 1.30 -10.74
C HIS A 267 -12.81 2.67 -11.41
N PHE A 268 -13.85 2.97 -12.21
CA PHE A 268 -13.95 4.24 -12.93
C PHE A 268 -15.38 4.57 -13.31
N GLY A 269 -15.63 5.82 -13.70
CA GLY A 269 -16.97 6.31 -14.04
C GLY A 269 -17.82 6.71 -12.83
N GLU A 270 -17.28 6.63 -11.62
CA GLU A 270 -17.99 7.09 -10.43
C GLU A 270 -18.33 8.59 -10.51
N LYS A 271 -19.50 8.94 -9.99
CA LYS A 271 -19.91 10.34 -9.91
C LYS A 271 -19.14 11.03 -8.79
N HIS A 272 -18.08 11.75 -9.15
CA HIS A 272 -17.35 12.58 -8.19
C HIS A 272 -18.23 13.68 -7.61
N LYS A 273 -17.91 14.09 -6.38
CA LYS A 273 -18.38 15.36 -5.82
C LYS A 273 -17.94 16.48 -6.77
N ARG A 274 -18.72 17.55 -6.86
CA ARG A 274 -18.34 18.73 -7.66
C ARG A 274 -16.95 19.20 -7.20
N VAL A 275 -16.02 19.21 -8.14
CA VAL A 275 -14.65 19.73 -7.96
C VAL A 275 -14.63 21.15 -8.50
N ASN A 276 -14.06 22.08 -7.74
CA ASN A 276 -13.94 23.49 -8.13
C ASN A 276 -13.17 23.64 -9.45
N GLY A 277 -13.58 24.57 -10.30
CA GLY A 277 -12.98 24.78 -11.63
C GLY A 277 -13.24 23.69 -12.68
N ILE A 278 -14.01 22.64 -12.36
CA ILE A 278 -14.41 21.56 -13.28
C ILE A 278 -15.91 21.67 -13.59
N GLY A 279 -16.29 21.46 -14.85
CA GLY A 279 -17.69 21.35 -15.31
C GLY A 279 -18.29 22.59 -15.98
N GLY A 280 -17.75 23.79 -15.78
CA GLY A 280 -18.27 25.04 -16.38
C GLY A 280 -17.39 25.68 -17.46
N SER A 281 -16.25 25.06 -17.78
CA SER A 281 -15.10 25.80 -18.29
C SER A 281 -14.19 24.93 -19.16
N GLY A 282 -14.71 24.22 -20.16
CA GLY A 282 -13.89 23.40 -21.09
C GLY A 282 -13.38 22.07 -20.54
N VAL A 283 -13.31 21.86 -19.22
CA VAL A 283 -13.01 20.55 -18.61
C VAL A 283 -14.28 19.94 -18.04
N ILE A 284 -14.70 18.80 -18.58
CA ILE A 284 -15.87 18.06 -18.09
C ILE A 284 -15.48 17.09 -16.96
N HIS A 285 -16.39 16.85 -16.01
CA HIS A 285 -16.13 15.95 -14.87
C HIS A 285 -15.81 14.51 -15.29
N GLU A 286 -16.45 14.03 -16.37
CA GLU A 286 -16.19 12.70 -16.94
C GLU A 286 -14.71 12.55 -17.30
N GLU A 287 -14.18 13.48 -18.08
CA GLU A 287 -12.80 13.46 -18.54
C GLU A 287 -11.81 13.66 -17.39
N TYR A 288 -12.11 14.58 -16.48
CA TYR A 288 -11.35 14.75 -15.24
C TYR A 288 -11.17 13.41 -14.49
N ALA A 289 -12.27 12.69 -14.26
CA ALA A 289 -12.27 11.41 -13.57
C ALA A 289 -11.47 10.34 -14.34
N MET A 290 -11.62 10.29 -15.66
CA MET A 290 -10.90 9.32 -16.50
C MET A 290 -9.38 9.52 -16.42
N TYR A 291 -8.90 10.76 -16.53
CA TYR A 291 -7.46 11.05 -16.41
C TYR A 291 -6.93 10.83 -15.00
N GLN A 292 -7.75 11.02 -13.95
CA GLN A 292 -7.36 10.68 -12.59
C GLN A 292 -7.14 9.17 -12.40
N VAL A 293 -8.07 8.33 -12.87
CA VAL A 293 -7.93 6.87 -12.81
C VAL A 293 -6.72 6.42 -13.62
N ARG A 294 -6.57 6.93 -14.85
CA ARG A 294 -5.42 6.61 -15.70
C ARG A 294 -4.09 6.95 -15.02
N ASP A 295 -4.02 8.10 -14.35
CA ASP A 295 -2.84 8.49 -13.57
C ASP A 295 -2.60 7.57 -12.35
N ALA A 296 -3.66 7.13 -11.66
CA ALA A 296 -3.53 6.13 -10.59
C ALA A 296 -3.03 4.78 -11.12
N VAL A 297 -3.52 4.34 -12.29
CA VAL A 297 -3.00 3.13 -12.96
C VAL A 297 -1.54 3.31 -13.34
N ARG A 298 -1.15 4.48 -13.87
CA ARG A 298 0.26 4.79 -14.19
C ARG A 298 1.16 4.71 -12.97
N LYS A 299 0.71 5.21 -11.82
CA LYS A 299 1.43 5.12 -10.54
C LYS A 299 1.61 3.67 -10.09
N LEU A 300 0.55 2.85 -10.17
CA LEU A 300 0.67 1.43 -9.88
C LEU A 300 1.67 0.75 -10.83
N VAL A 301 1.61 1.06 -12.13
CA VAL A 301 2.54 0.50 -13.12
C VAL A 301 3.97 0.95 -12.86
N HIS A 302 4.20 2.19 -12.44
CA HIS A 302 5.51 2.69 -12.04
C HIS A 302 6.08 1.91 -10.84
N LEU A 303 5.26 1.63 -9.83
CA LEU A 303 5.66 0.80 -8.69
C LEU A 303 6.05 -0.63 -9.08
N LEU A 304 5.37 -1.20 -10.08
CA LEU A 304 5.63 -2.54 -10.59
C LEU A 304 6.86 -2.60 -11.51
N SER A 305 7.24 -1.47 -12.10
CA SER A 305 8.36 -1.39 -13.01
C SER A 305 9.69 -1.51 -12.25
N THR A 306 10.62 -2.30 -12.80
CA THR A 306 11.96 -2.46 -12.23
C THR A 306 12.91 -1.50 -12.93
N GLU A 307 13.54 -0.61 -12.17
CA GLU A 307 14.50 0.37 -12.74
C GLU A 307 15.84 -0.26 -13.13
N GLN A 308 16.16 -1.44 -12.58
CA GLN A 308 17.40 -2.15 -12.89
C GLN A 308 17.22 -3.12 -14.07
N PRO A 309 17.82 -2.83 -15.25
CA PRO A 309 17.70 -3.69 -16.43
C PRO A 309 18.37 -5.07 -16.25
N ASP A 310 19.26 -5.23 -15.27
CA ASP A 310 20.08 -6.44 -15.11
C ASP A 310 19.45 -7.48 -14.15
N SER A 311 18.37 -7.15 -13.45
CA SER A 311 17.75 -8.08 -12.50
C SER A 311 16.68 -8.94 -13.18
N THR A 312 17.09 -10.08 -13.74
CA THR A 312 16.17 -11.10 -14.30
C THR A 312 15.17 -11.67 -13.28
N SER A 313 15.38 -11.46 -11.97
CA SER A 313 14.45 -11.84 -10.90
C SER A 313 13.24 -10.88 -10.72
N GLY A 314 13.13 -9.81 -11.53
CA GLY A 314 12.22 -8.68 -11.29
C GLY A 314 10.78 -8.79 -11.82
N ALA A 315 10.49 -9.61 -12.84
CA ALA A 315 9.30 -9.40 -13.65
C ALA A 315 8.00 -10.05 -13.14
N LEU A 316 6.89 -9.34 -13.33
CA LEU A 316 5.54 -9.85 -13.11
C LEU A 316 5.24 -11.01 -14.07
N LYS A 317 4.92 -12.20 -13.56
CA LYS A 317 4.63 -13.39 -14.36
C LYS A 317 3.18 -13.44 -14.81
N GLN A 318 2.27 -13.09 -13.91
CA GLN A 318 0.84 -13.09 -14.18
C GLN A 318 0.21 -11.74 -13.86
N LEU A 319 -0.58 -11.23 -14.80
CA LEU A 319 -1.40 -10.04 -14.64
C LEU A 319 -2.84 -10.30 -15.07
N VAL A 320 -3.77 -10.22 -14.12
CA VAL A 320 -5.21 -10.28 -14.38
C VAL A 320 -5.79 -8.89 -14.15
N VAL A 321 -6.44 -8.30 -15.15
CA VAL A 321 -7.04 -6.97 -15.02
C VAL A 321 -8.57 -7.07 -15.10
N LYS A 322 -9.24 -6.46 -14.13
CA LYS A 322 -10.69 -6.41 -13.96
C LYS A 322 -11.18 -4.96 -14.09
N PRO A 323 -11.59 -4.51 -15.28
CA PRO A 323 -12.21 -3.20 -15.42
C PRO A 323 -13.58 -3.19 -14.73
N ARG A 324 -13.86 -2.17 -13.92
CA ARG A 324 -15.12 -1.98 -13.18
C ARG A 324 -15.72 -0.60 -13.45
N PRO A 325 -16.37 -0.40 -14.61
CA PRO A 325 -17.10 0.83 -14.88
C PRO A 325 -18.33 0.96 -13.98
N ASP A 326 -18.55 2.16 -13.42
CA ASP A 326 -19.81 2.54 -12.77
C ASP A 326 -20.89 2.82 -13.86
N CYS A 327 -22.14 2.52 -13.53
CA CYS A 327 -23.30 2.71 -14.40
C CYS A 327 -23.88 4.14 -14.37
N LYS A 328 -23.39 5.02 -13.49
CA LYS A 328 -23.94 6.38 -13.30
C LYS A 328 -23.78 7.32 -14.50
N GLN A 329 -22.82 7.08 -15.40
CA GLN A 329 -22.52 7.97 -16.53
C GLN A 329 -23.40 7.74 -17.77
N LEU A 330 -24.26 6.71 -17.75
CA LEU A 330 -25.13 6.35 -18.88
C LEU A 330 -24.39 6.11 -20.21
N TRP A 331 -23.15 5.60 -20.13
CA TRP A 331 -22.32 5.33 -21.29
C TRP A 331 -22.93 4.30 -22.25
N GLN A 332 -22.68 4.53 -23.55
CA GLN A 332 -22.93 3.55 -24.61
C GLN A 332 -21.76 2.56 -24.73
N SER A 333 -21.95 1.47 -25.51
CA SER A 333 -20.95 0.40 -25.67
C SER A 333 -19.57 0.96 -26.09
N ASP A 334 -19.52 1.81 -27.10
CA ASP A 334 -18.30 2.42 -27.63
C ASP A 334 -17.63 3.40 -26.64
N GLU A 335 -18.40 4.09 -25.80
CA GLU A 335 -17.89 4.93 -24.71
C GLU A 335 -17.24 4.08 -23.60
N ILE A 336 -17.86 2.97 -23.21
CA ILE A 336 -17.30 2.03 -22.22
C ILE A 336 -16.01 1.39 -22.76
N ILE A 337 -16.01 0.97 -24.04
CA ILE A 337 -14.83 0.40 -24.69
C ILE A 337 -13.69 1.44 -24.71
N ALA A 338 -13.98 2.68 -25.11
CA ALA A 338 -13.02 3.77 -25.08
C ALA A 338 -12.47 3.99 -23.65
N ALA A 339 -13.35 4.05 -22.64
CA ALA A 339 -12.95 4.20 -21.23
C ALA A 339 -11.99 3.10 -20.77
N ILE A 340 -12.33 1.83 -21.03
CA ILE A 340 -11.54 0.66 -20.64
C ILE A 340 -10.14 0.75 -21.25
N PHE A 341 -10.02 0.90 -22.56
CA PHE A 341 -8.69 0.85 -23.17
C PHE A 341 -7.90 2.15 -22.97
N PHE A 342 -8.57 3.26 -22.68
CA PHE A 342 -7.92 4.49 -22.22
C PHE A 342 -7.23 4.30 -20.86
N ILE A 343 -7.91 3.75 -19.84
CA ILE A 343 -7.28 3.58 -18.52
C ILE A 343 -6.26 2.43 -18.46
N LEU A 344 -6.35 1.47 -19.40
CA LEU A 344 -5.49 0.28 -19.42
C LEU A 344 -4.23 0.44 -20.28
N GLU A 345 -4.11 1.50 -21.07
CA GLU A 345 -2.90 1.75 -21.86
C GLU A 345 -1.61 1.81 -21.00
N PRO A 346 -1.57 2.41 -19.80
CA PRO A 346 -0.33 2.48 -19.01
C PRO A 346 0.28 1.12 -18.71
N PHE A 347 -0.52 0.05 -18.57
CA PHE A 347 0.00 -1.31 -18.39
C PHE A 347 0.90 -1.78 -19.53
N LEU A 348 0.74 -1.23 -20.74
CA LEU A 348 1.59 -1.55 -21.90
C LEU A 348 3.06 -1.12 -21.73
N THR A 349 3.36 -0.36 -20.68
CA THR A 349 4.74 0.04 -20.33
C THR A 349 5.47 -1.00 -19.47
N LEU A 350 4.75 -1.99 -18.92
CA LEU A 350 5.35 -3.11 -18.19
C LEU A 350 6.17 -4.00 -19.14
N ASP A 351 7.16 -4.68 -18.57
CA ASP A 351 7.90 -5.73 -19.28
C ASP A 351 6.96 -6.86 -19.73
N PRO A 352 7.34 -7.63 -20.78
CA PRO A 352 6.50 -8.71 -21.28
C PRO A 352 6.05 -9.67 -20.17
N ILE A 353 4.74 -9.90 -20.10
CA ILE A 353 4.10 -10.71 -19.07
C ILE A 353 3.73 -12.07 -19.65
N GLU A 354 4.13 -13.15 -18.98
CA GLU A 354 3.90 -14.53 -19.43
C GLU A 354 2.39 -14.86 -19.55
N ASP A 355 1.63 -14.66 -18.47
CA ASP A 355 0.17 -14.86 -18.43
C ASP A 355 -0.56 -13.55 -18.13
N CYS A 356 -0.98 -12.85 -19.18
CA CYS A 356 -1.87 -11.71 -19.05
C CYS A 356 -3.31 -12.05 -19.44
N ARG A 357 -4.27 -11.59 -18.63
CA ARG A 357 -5.71 -11.74 -18.88
C ARG A 357 -6.44 -10.42 -18.59
N LEU A 358 -7.24 -9.98 -19.55
CA LEU A 358 -8.25 -8.95 -19.33
C LEU A 358 -9.58 -9.64 -19.08
N LEU A 359 -10.16 -9.53 -17.89
CA LEU A 359 -11.49 -10.08 -17.61
C LEU A 359 -12.58 -9.21 -18.20
N ASN A 360 -13.76 -9.81 -18.43
CA ASN A 360 -14.93 -9.05 -18.83
C ASN A 360 -15.37 -8.16 -17.65
N PRO A 361 -15.80 -6.91 -17.90
CA PRO A 361 -16.29 -6.07 -16.83
C PRO A 361 -17.52 -6.71 -16.18
N PRO A 362 -17.56 -6.84 -14.85
CA PRO A 362 -18.72 -7.38 -14.17
C PRO A 362 -19.90 -6.42 -14.30
N ARG A 363 -21.14 -6.95 -14.24
CA ARG A 363 -22.33 -6.12 -14.16
C ARG A 363 -22.24 -5.26 -12.89
N PRO A 364 -22.27 -3.92 -12.98
CA PRO A 364 -22.20 -3.05 -11.81
C PRO A 364 -23.48 -3.20 -10.99
N PRO A 365 -23.43 -3.02 -9.66
CA PRO A 365 -24.62 -3.03 -8.82
C PRO A 365 -25.55 -1.90 -9.25
N SER A 366 -26.78 -2.23 -9.65
CA SER A 366 -27.79 -1.26 -10.06
C SER A 366 -28.64 -0.84 -8.86
N TRP A 367 -28.36 0.34 -8.32
CA TRP A 367 -29.12 0.90 -7.18
C TRP A 367 -30.44 1.56 -7.60
N SER A 368 -30.62 1.87 -8.88
CA SER A 368 -31.88 2.43 -9.40
C SER A 368 -32.21 1.86 -10.79
N TRP A 369 -33.52 1.78 -11.08
CA TRP A 369 -34.05 1.39 -12.39
C TRP A 369 -33.54 2.27 -13.53
N ARG A 370 -33.20 3.54 -13.27
CA ARG A 370 -32.63 4.45 -14.28
C ARG A 370 -31.24 4.02 -14.79
N HIS A 371 -30.57 3.12 -14.07
CA HIS A 371 -29.25 2.60 -14.44
C HIS A 371 -29.26 1.15 -14.90
N SER A 372 -30.43 0.48 -14.98
CA SER A 372 -30.53 -0.91 -15.40
C SER A 372 -30.02 -1.12 -16.82
N ASP A 373 -30.33 -0.18 -17.71
CA ASP A 373 -29.94 -0.23 -19.11
C ASP A 373 -28.42 -0.11 -19.22
N SER A 374 -27.83 0.86 -18.54
CA SER A 374 -26.37 1.06 -18.52
C SER A 374 -25.63 -0.14 -17.92
N ALA A 375 -26.13 -0.72 -16.83
CA ALA A 375 -25.57 -1.95 -16.25
C ALA A 375 -25.62 -3.13 -17.26
N SER A 376 -26.71 -3.23 -18.02
CA SER A 376 -26.88 -4.23 -19.08
C SER A 376 -26.00 -3.97 -20.31
N VAL A 377 -25.67 -2.71 -20.60
CA VAL A 377 -24.67 -2.36 -21.62
C VAL A 377 -23.28 -2.78 -21.16
N VAL A 378 -22.89 -2.48 -19.91
CA VAL A 378 -21.61 -2.92 -19.33
C VAL A 378 -21.48 -4.44 -19.38
N GLU A 379 -22.50 -5.17 -18.95
CA GLU A 379 -22.51 -6.63 -18.96
C GLU A 379 -22.30 -7.20 -20.37
N ARG A 380 -22.84 -6.54 -21.40
CA ARG A 380 -22.79 -7.00 -22.80
C ARG A 380 -21.58 -6.50 -23.60
N VAL A 381 -20.77 -5.59 -23.06
CA VAL A 381 -19.66 -4.97 -23.81
C VAL A 381 -18.66 -6.00 -24.35
N HIS A 382 -18.49 -7.13 -23.67
CA HIS A 382 -17.61 -8.21 -24.10
C HIS A 382 -18.05 -8.89 -25.41
N LYS A 383 -19.31 -8.71 -25.81
CA LYS A 383 -19.87 -9.24 -27.07
C LYS A 383 -19.58 -8.32 -28.26
N ASP A 384 -19.19 -7.07 -28.00
CA ASP A 384 -18.87 -6.09 -29.04
C ASP A 384 -17.59 -6.48 -29.80
N ASP A 385 -17.64 -6.44 -31.14
CA ASP A 385 -16.51 -6.81 -32.00
C ASP A 385 -15.30 -5.89 -31.80
N VAL A 386 -15.56 -4.60 -31.54
CA VAL A 386 -14.51 -3.61 -31.27
C VAL A 386 -13.81 -3.96 -29.97
N PHE A 387 -14.56 -4.32 -28.91
CA PHE A 387 -13.97 -4.76 -27.65
C PHE A 387 -13.11 -6.01 -27.83
N ARG A 388 -13.62 -7.04 -28.52
CA ARG A 388 -12.89 -8.29 -28.77
C ARG A 388 -11.58 -8.05 -29.52
N ARG A 389 -11.61 -7.19 -30.55
CA ARG A 389 -10.44 -6.80 -31.33
C ARG A 389 -9.41 -6.06 -30.46
N LEU A 390 -9.83 -5.02 -29.75
CA LEU A 390 -8.93 -4.23 -28.89
C LEU A 390 -8.35 -5.06 -27.73
N ARG A 391 -9.15 -5.95 -27.13
CA ARG A 391 -8.69 -6.89 -26.10
C ARG A 391 -7.58 -7.79 -26.63
N LYS A 392 -7.77 -8.36 -27.83
CA LYS A 392 -6.75 -9.21 -28.48
C LYS A 392 -5.47 -8.43 -28.76
N GLN A 393 -5.59 -7.20 -29.26
CA GLN A 393 -4.45 -6.33 -29.52
C GLN A 393 -3.69 -5.98 -28.22
N TRP A 394 -4.40 -5.54 -27.18
CA TRP A 394 -3.81 -5.20 -25.88
C TRP A 394 -3.07 -6.38 -25.25
N LEU A 395 -3.68 -7.58 -25.25
CA LEU A 395 -3.04 -8.81 -24.75
C LEU A 395 -1.80 -9.21 -25.56
N LYS A 396 -1.84 -9.02 -26.89
CA LYS A 396 -0.69 -9.30 -27.76
C LYS A 396 0.48 -8.36 -27.48
N SER A 397 0.20 -7.08 -27.25
CA SER A 397 1.20 -6.08 -26.88
C SER A 397 1.88 -6.41 -25.55
N LEU A 398 1.12 -6.81 -24.53
CA LEU A 398 1.67 -7.18 -23.21
C LEU A 398 2.53 -8.44 -23.21
N LYS A 399 2.33 -9.35 -24.17
CA LYS A 399 3.17 -10.56 -24.32
C LYS A 399 4.47 -10.30 -25.09
N GLY A 400 4.77 -9.06 -25.45
CA GLY A 400 5.99 -8.69 -26.17
C GLY A 400 6.03 -9.14 -27.64
N SER A 401 4.91 -9.60 -28.21
CA SER A 401 4.90 -10.18 -29.56
C SER A 401 5.07 -9.15 -30.70
N GLU A 402 5.01 -7.83 -30.45
CA GLU A 402 4.85 -6.85 -31.55
C GLU A 402 5.52 -5.47 -31.41
N VAL A 403 6.40 -5.23 -30.43
CA VAL A 403 6.86 -3.86 -30.17
C VAL A 403 8.10 -3.46 -30.96
N LYS A 404 7.90 -2.79 -32.10
CA LYS A 404 8.99 -2.11 -32.84
C LYS A 404 8.97 -0.57 -32.77
N GLY A 405 7.86 0.04 -32.35
CA GLY A 405 7.71 1.51 -32.32
C GLY A 405 8.15 2.20 -31.01
N PHE A 406 7.73 1.66 -29.86
CA PHE A 406 7.70 2.39 -28.58
C PHE A 406 9.06 2.83 -28.00
N SER A 407 10.19 2.35 -28.55
CA SER A 407 11.53 2.70 -28.05
C SER A 407 11.86 4.19 -28.19
N LYS A 408 11.44 4.86 -29.29
CA LYS A 408 11.76 6.30 -29.51
C LYS A 408 10.98 7.25 -28.59
N VAL A 409 9.82 6.83 -28.08
CA VAL A 409 8.98 7.64 -27.18
C VAL A 409 9.63 7.79 -25.78
N ARG A 410 10.55 6.89 -25.40
CA ARG A 410 11.11 6.82 -24.04
C ARG A 410 12.00 7.99 -23.61
N LYS A 411 12.71 8.69 -24.50
CA LYS A 411 13.59 9.81 -24.09
C LYS A 411 12.84 11.12 -23.87
N ALA A 412 11.94 11.50 -24.78
CA ALA A 412 11.06 12.66 -24.56
C ALA A 412 10.16 12.47 -23.31
N SER A 413 9.92 11.22 -22.93
CA SER A 413 9.17 10.85 -21.73
C SER A 413 9.83 11.29 -20.40
N THR A 414 11.15 11.41 -20.29
CA THR A 414 11.79 11.67 -18.98
C THR A 414 11.64 13.13 -18.55
N ASP A 415 11.79 14.07 -19.47
CA ASP A 415 11.68 15.51 -19.17
C ASP A 415 10.22 15.88 -18.87
N VAL A 416 9.30 15.35 -19.68
CA VAL A 416 7.85 15.49 -19.46
C VAL A 416 7.43 14.88 -18.12
N ALA A 417 7.93 13.68 -17.77
CA ALA A 417 7.66 13.06 -16.47
C ALA A 417 8.21 13.87 -15.30
N THR A 418 9.43 14.41 -15.44
CA THR A 418 10.05 15.24 -14.41
C THR A 418 9.28 16.54 -14.20
N ALA A 419 8.88 17.21 -15.28
CA ALA A 419 8.08 18.43 -15.22
C ALA A 419 6.70 18.18 -14.59
N TYR A 420 6.01 17.12 -15.00
CA TYR A 420 4.73 16.73 -14.41
C TYR A 420 4.85 16.38 -12.92
N SER A 421 5.87 15.61 -12.53
CA SER A 421 6.13 15.28 -11.12
C SER A 421 6.29 16.53 -10.26
N LYS A 422 7.06 17.52 -10.72
CA LYS A 422 7.23 18.79 -9.98
C LYS A 422 5.92 19.55 -9.75
N ILE A 423 5.03 19.54 -10.74
CA ILE A 423 3.70 20.17 -10.61
C ILE A 423 2.84 19.38 -9.60
N GLU A 424 2.91 18.05 -9.63
CA GLU A 424 2.21 17.21 -8.66
C GLU A 424 2.76 17.36 -7.24
N ASP A 425 4.09 17.41 -7.07
CA ASP A 425 4.78 17.64 -5.79
C ASP A 425 4.41 19.00 -5.20
N PHE A 426 4.31 20.03 -6.05
CA PHE A 426 3.80 21.33 -5.63
C PHE A 426 2.37 21.24 -5.11
N ALA A 427 1.46 20.59 -5.84
CA ALA A 427 0.08 20.43 -5.36
C ALA A 427 0.02 19.58 -4.07
N HIS A 428 0.82 18.53 -3.96
CA HIS A 428 0.99 17.68 -2.77
C HIS A 428 1.44 18.51 -1.56
N LEU A 429 2.36 19.46 -1.75
CA LEU A 429 2.78 20.41 -0.72
C LEU A 429 1.62 21.33 -0.30
N ILE A 430 0.90 21.92 -1.25
CA ILE A 430 -0.23 22.82 -0.97
C ILE A 430 -1.33 22.11 -0.17
N TYR A 431 -1.73 20.90 -0.56
CA TYR A 431 -2.70 20.12 0.22
C TYR A 431 -2.20 19.74 1.62
N THR A 432 -0.90 19.46 1.76
CA THR A 432 -0.29 19.15 3.06
C THR A 432 -0.34 20.36 4.00
N GLN A 433 -0.04 21.56 3.49
CA GLN A 433 -0.13 22.81 4.26
C GLN A 433 -1.58 23.07 4.68
N ASP A 434 -2.52 22.92 3.76
CA ASP A 434 -3.94 23.07 4.04
C ASP A 434 -4.42 22.07 5.11
N ALA A 435 -4.07 20.78 4.97
CA ALA A 435 -4.40 19.74 5.95
C ALA A 435 -3.84 20.01 7.36
N ALA A 436 -2.68 20.68 7.47
CA ALA A 436 -2.14 21.09 8.76
C ALA A 436 -3.02 22.15 9.45
N HIS A 437 -3.59 23.08 8.67
CA HIS A 437 -4.51 24.11 9.18
C HIS A 437 -5.89 23.58 9.55
N PHE A 438 -6.32 22.44 8.98
CA PHE A 438 -7.63 21.84 9.20
C PHE A 438 -7.80 21.11 10.55
N LYS A 439 -6.76 21.03 11.38
CA LYS A 439 -6.72 20.22 12.61
C LYS A 439 -7.47 20.85 13.81
N GLY A 440 -8.74 21.22 13.61
CA GLY A 440 -9.65 21.54 14.73
C GLY A 440 -10.87 22.42 14.43
N LYS A 441 -11.02 23.02 13.24
CA LYS A 441 -12.13 23.96 12.95
C LYS A 441 -12.73 23.77 11.55
N ALA A 442 -14.06 23.75 11.49
CA ALA A 442 -14.85 23.55 10.27
C ALA A 442 -14.80 24.70 9.24
N SER A 443 -13.96 25.73 9.40
CA SER A 443 -13.91 26.86 8.47
C SER A 443 -12.73 26.74 7.50
N SER A 444 -13.02 26.19 6.31
CA SER A 444 -12.11 26.03 5.17
C SER A 444 -11.73 27.32 4.42
N LYS A 445 -12.04 28.50 4.95
CA LYS A 445 -11.94 29.76 4.20
C LYS A 445 -10.52 30.29 3.99
N HIS A 446 -9.52 29.74 4.68
CA HIS A 446 -8.15 30.29 4.67
C HIS A 446 -7.08 29.33 4.12
N GLY A 447 -7.46 28.17 3.58
CA GLY A 447 -6.50 27.29 2.91
C GLY A 447 -5.97 27.92 1.62
N TRP A 448 -4.77 27.57 1.22
CA TRP A 448 -4.18 27.91 -0.08
C TRP A 448 -5.06 27.44 -1.24
N THR A 449 -5.68 26.26 -1.13
CA THR A 449 -6.64 25.72 -2.12
C THR A 449 -7.99 26.45 -2.11
N ALA A 450 -8.31 27.19 -1.05
CA ALA A 450 -9.50 28.03 -0.96
C ALA A 450 -9.23 29.48 -1.41
N SER A 451 -7.96 29.87 -1.56
CA SER A 451 -7.51 31.23 -1.85
C SER A 451 -6.61 31.27 -3.10
N THR A 452 -5.30 31.43 -2.93
CA THR A 452 -4.31 31.66 -4.01
C THR A 452 -4.37 30.62 -5.12
N PHE A 453 -4.48 29.34 -4.75
CA PHE A 453 -4.45 28.21 -5.67
C PHE A 453 -5.83 27.57 -5.81
N ARG A 454 -6.90 28.38 -5.69
CA ARG A 454 -8.26 27.90 -5.91
C ARG A 454 -8.43 27.30 -7.30
N GLY A 455 -8.94 26.06 -7.36
CA GLY A 455 -9.10 25.30 -8.60
C GLY A 455 -7.82 24.63 -9.11
N ILE A 456 -6.81 24.39 -8.25
CA ILE A 456 -5.58 23.67 -8.61
C ILE A 456 -5.85 22.28 -9.23
N GLU A 457 -7.00 21.67 -8.94
CA GLU A 457 -7.44 20.41 -9.54
C GLU A 457 -7.56 20.51 -11.07
N ARG A 458 -8.01 21.66 -11.58
CA ARG A 458 -8.08 21.95 -13.01
C ARG A 458 -6.68 21.97 -13.63
N VAL A 459 -5.74 22.64 -12.97
CA VAL A 459 -4.34 22.70 -13.43
C VAL A 459 -3.72 21.31 -13.47
N LEU A 460 -3.91 20.51 -12.40
CA LEU A 460 -3.45 19.13 -12.37
C LEU A 460 -4.07 18.28 -13.49
N HIS A 461 -5.33 18.52 -13.82
CA HIS A 461 -5.95 17.84 -14.95
C HIS A 461 -5.30 18.23 -16.28
N ILE A 462 -5.12 19.52 -16.56
CA ILE A 462 -4.45 19.98 -17.79
C ILE A 462 -3.01 19.44 -17.85
N ALA A 463 -2.30 19.39 -16.72
CA ALA A 463 -0.97 18.80 -16.63
C ALA A 463 -0.98 17.29 -16.95
N ARG A 464 -2.01 16.54 -16.51
CA ARG A 464 -2.16 15.11 -16.88
C ARG A 464 -2.38 14.92 -18.38
N VAL A 465 -3.21 15.77 -18.99
CA VAL A 465 -3.46 15.73 -20.45
C VAL A 465 -2.17 16.05 -21.20
N ALA A 466 -1.47 17.12 -20.83
CA ALA A 466 -0.19 17.50 -21.42
C ALA A 466 0.88 16.41 -21.27
N PHE A 467 0.92 15.73 -20.11
CA PHE A 467 1.80 14.60 -19.88
C PHE A 467 1.51 13.44 -20.85
N ASP A 468 0.24 13.08 -21.04
CA ASP A 468 -0.17 11.99 -21.95
C ASP A 468 0.05 12.34 -23.43
N ASP A 469 -0.03 13.63 -23.78
CA ASP A 469 0.25 14.13 -25.13
C ASP A 469 1.74 14.45 -25.38
N PHE A 470 2.61 14.26 -24.37
CA PHE A 470 4.04 14.61 -24.41
C PHE A 470 4.33 16.11 -24.70
N GLU A 471 3.45 17.01 -24.24
CA GLU A 471 3.54 18.46 -24.48
C GLU A 471 4.36 19.16 -23.36
N LEU A 472 5.69 19.15 -23.47
CA LEU A 472 6.58 19.78 -22.47
C LEU A 472 6.34 21.30 -22.34
N GLU A 473 6.13 21.99 -23.46
CA GLU A 473 5.84 23.43 -23.49
C GLU A 473 4.60 23.77 -22.65
N LYS A 474 3.57 22.91 -22.69
CA LYS A 474 2.35 23.10 -21.92
C LYS A 474 2.57 22.94 -20.41
N LEU A 475 3.47 22.04 -20.01
CA LEU A 475 3.87 21.88 -18.62
C LEU A 475 4.68 23.10 -18.12
N ASP A 476 5.51 23.69 -18.98
CA ASP A 476 6.22 24.94 -18.66
C ASP A 476 5.24 26.12 -18.52
N GLU A 477 4.26 26.26 -19.43
CA GLU A 477 3.19 27.26 -19.28
C GLU A 477 2.45 27.13 -17.94
N ILE A 478 2.14 25.90 -17.52
CA ILE A 478 1.50 25.63 -16.23
C ILE A 478 2.42 26.06 -15.07
N TYR A 479 3.70 25.74 -15.16
CA TYR A 479 4.69 26.15 -14.16
C TYR A 479 4.75 27.68 -14.04
N GLN A 480 4.86 28.40 -15.16
CA GLN A 480 4.88 29.87 -15.18
C GLN A 480 3.58 30.46 -14.61
N ALA A 481 2.42 29.86 -14.90
CA ALA A 481 1.14 30.28 -14.33
C ALA A 481 1.10 30.12 -12.80
N ILE A 482 1.63 29.01 -12.27
CA ILE A 482 1.76 28.79 -10.82
C ILE A 482 2.66 29.85 -10.19
N VAL A 483 3.84 30.10 -10.77
CA VAL A 483 4.80 31.12 -10.29
C VAL A 483 4.16 32.52 -10.30
N LYS A 484 3.49 32.90 -11.39
CA LYS A 484 2.82 34.20 -11.51
C LYS A 484 1.76 34.39 -10.43
N ARG A 485 0.95 33.36 -10.14
CA ARG A 485 -0.06 33.43 -9.07
C ARG A 485 0.55 33.49 -7.68
N TRP A 486 1.62 32.74 -7.44
CA TRP A 486 2.38 32.82 -6.20
C TRP A 486 2.90 34.25 -5.97
N ILE A 487 3.57 34.85 -6.96
CA ILE A 487 4.10 36.21 -6.88
C ILE A 487 2.97 37.21 -6.64
N LYS A 488 1.85 37.14 -7.39
CA LYS A 488 0.69 38.02 -7.18
C LYS A 488 0.13 37.90 -5.76
N SER A 489 0.01 36.67 -5.26
CA SER A 489 -0.48 36.43 -3.90
C SER A 489 0.47 36.96 -2.83
N HIS A 490 1.78 36.77 -3.01
CA HIS A 490 2.78 37.27 -2.08
C HIS A 490 2.78 38.80 -2.04
N ALA A 491 2.69 39.45 -3.21
CA ALA A 491 2.57 40.91 -3.30
C ALA A 491 1.31 41.44 -2.61
N LEU A 492 0.16 40.74 -2.75
CA LEU A 492 -1.07 41.09 -2.04
C LEU A 492 -0.93 40.91 -0.52
N GLN A 493 -0.24 39.88 -0.07
CA GLN A 493 0.06 39.66 1.34
C GLN A 493 1.03 40.71 1.91
N GLN A 494 2.05 41.10 1.15
CA GLN A 494 2.94 42.19 1.52
C GLN A 494 2.19 43.52 1.63
N ARG A 495 1.25 43.80 0.71
CA ARG A 495 0.37 44.99 0.80
C ARG A 495 -0.50 44.97 2.06
N SER A 496 -1.07 43.82 2.42
CA SER A 496 -1.89 43.72 3.63
C SER A 496 -1.04 43.91 4.90
N PHE A 497 0.18 43.36 4.95
CA PHE A 497 1.11 43.61 6.04
C PHE A 497 1.58 45.07 6.10
N ALA A 498 1.89 45.69 4.97
CA ALA A 498 2.22 47.11 4.90
C ALA A 498 1.06 48.00 5.41
N ALA A 499 -0.18 47.66 5.06
CA ALA A 499 -1.36 48.37 5.56
C ALA A 499 -1.55 48.19 7.08
N ILE A 500 -1.30 46.98 7.62
CA ILE A 500 -1.32 46.74 9.07
C ILE A 500 -0.20 47.53 9.75
N ALA A 501 1.02 47.49 9.21
CA ALA A 501 2.16 48.24 9.72
C ALA A 501 1.90 49.74 9.76
N ALA A 502 1.30 50.31 8.70
CA ALA A 502 0.91 51.72 8.67
C ALA A 502 -0.14 52.06 9.75
N ASN A 503 -1.10 51.17 10.01
CA ASN A 503 -2.08 51.34 11.09
C ASN A 503 -1.45 51.19 12.48
N VAL A 504 -0.48 50.30 12.66
CA VAL A 504 0.26 50.18 13.94
C VAL A 504 1.12 51.42 14.18
N ALA A 505 1.77 51.93 13.14
CA ALA A 505 2.54 53.17 13.22
C ALA A 505 1.65 54.38 13.54
N SER A 506 0.41 54.42 13.03
CA SER A 506 -0.54 55.50 13.35
C SER A 506 -1.06 55.45 14.79
N LEU A 507 -1.13 54.26 15.42
CA LEU A 507 -1.46 54.13 16.85
C LEU A 507 -0.41 54.75 17.78
N LEU A 508 0.82 54.97 17.29
CA LEU A 508 1.92 55.52 18.07
C LEU A 508 2.02 57.06 17.98
N ASP A 509 0.97 57.74 17.47
CA ASP A 509 0.87 59.20 17.35
C ASP A 509 2.12 59.87 16.73
N GLY A 510 2.80 59.18 15.83
CA GLY A 510 4.00 59.69 15.15
C GLY A 510 5.30 59.62 15.97
N ASN A 511 5.32 58.99 17.16
CA ASN A 511 6.53 58.79 17.96
C ASN A 511 7.33 57.55 17.49
N VAL A 512 7.55 57.45 16.17
CA VAL A 512 8.17 56.30 15.48
C VAL A 512 9.61 56.05 15.94
N SER A 513 10.28 57.08 16.47
CA SER A 513 11.63 57.02 17.03
C SER A 513 11.81 56.00 18.17
N ILE A 514 10.74 55.55 18.83
CA ILE A 514 10.83 54.50 19.86
C ILE A 514 10.89 53.10 19.22
N VAL A 515 10.30 52.89 18.04
CA VAL A 515 10.23 51.58 17.37
C VAL A 515 11.48 51.31 16.54
N ASP A 516 12.02 52.33 15.87
CA ASP A 516 13.28 52.23 15.11
C ASP A 516 14.48 51.80 15.98
N GLY A 517 14.38 51.99 17.31
CA GLY A 517 15.41 51.57 18.26
C GLY A 517 15.43 50.06 18.58
N TYR A 518 14.35 49.33 18.30
CA TYR A 518 14.26 47.89 18.59
C TYR A 518 14.49 47.02 17.36
N ASP A 519 13.87 47.37 16.23
CA ASP A 519 13.98 46.62 14.98
C ASP A 519 13.71 47.56 13.78
N PRO A 520 14.75 48.02 13.04
CA PRO A 520 14.59 48.90 11.89
C PRO A 520 14.04 48.18 10.64
N ASP A 521 14.01 46.85 10.61
CA ASP A 521 13.60 46.06 9.45
C ASP A 521 12.17 45.52 9.57
N ALA A 522 11.64 45.35 10.79
CA ALA A 522 10.31 44.78 11.05
C ALA A 522 9.11 45.49 10.36
N PHE A 523 9.32 46.70 9.84
CA PHE A 523 8.29 47.53 9.21
C PHE A 523 8.62 47.93 7.75
N ASN A 524 9.75 47.50 7.19
CA ASN A 524 10.15 47.85 5.81
C ASN A 524 9.54 46.88 4.80
N PHE A 525 8.43 47.30 4.17
CA PHE A 525 7.80 46.56 3.07
C PHE A 525 8.07 47.30 1.76
N ASP A 526 8.80 46.65 0.84
CA ASP A 526 9.01 47.17 -0.51
C ASP A 526 7.65 47.55 -1.16
N VAL A 527 7.61 48.70 -1.82
CA VAL A 527 6.41 49.16 -2.53
C VAL A 527 6.07 48.14 -3.61
N ALA A 528 5.09 47.29 -3.33
CA ALA A 528 4.65 46.26 -4.25
C ALA A 528 4.16 46.93 -5.55
N PRO A 529 4.70 46.58 -6.72
CA PRO A 529 4.39 47.24 -7.99
C PRO A 529 2.88 47.27 -8.21
N ASP A 530 2.31 48.39 -8.62
CA ASP A 530 0.86 48.54 -8.86
C ASP A 530 0.36 47.38 -9.72
N LEU A 531 -0.32 46.45 -9.04
CA LEU A 531 -0.90 45.27 -9.67
C LEU A 531 -2.34 45.68 -9.88
N GLU A 532 -2.78 45.74 -11.13
CA GLU A 532 -4.17 45.95 -11.48
C GLU A 532 -5.04 45.08 -10.57
N GLU A 533 -5.99 45.70 -9.86
CA GLU A 533 -6.83 45.08 -8.83
C GLU A 533 -7.77 43.98 -9.36
N ASP A 534 -7.54 43.52 -10.58
CA ASP A 534 -8.53 42.78 -11.31
C ASP A 534 -8.49 41.27 -11.05
N VAL A 535 -9.73 40.80 -10.85
CA VAL A 535 -10.22 39.43 -10.70
C VAL A 535 -9.70 38.66 -9.47
N ALA A 536 -10.56 38.58 -8.44
CA ALA A 536 -10.49 37.60 -7.36
C ALA A 536 -10.08 36.21 -7.90
N SER A 537 -9.20 35.50 -7.19
CA SER A 537 -8.63 34.19 -7.58
C SER A 537 -9.65 33.31 -8.32
N ASN A 538 -9.57 33.32 -9.66
CA ASN A 538 -10.57 32.67 -10.49
C ASN A 538 -10.24 31.18 -10.61
N GLU A 539 -11.22 30.34 -10.31
CA GLU A 539 -11.15 28.88 -10.47
C GLU A 539 -10.87 28.46 -11.94
N MET A 540 -11.14 29.35 -12.92
CA MET A 540 -10.85 29.17 -14.35
C MET A 540 -9.38 28.93 -14.67
N TRP A 541 -8.44 29.47 -13.88
CA TRP A 541 -7.02 29.59 -14.29
C TRP A 541 -6.86 30.17 -15.70
N PRO A 542 -7.24 31.44 -15.95
CA PRO A 542 -7.17 32.04 -17.30
C PRO A 542 -5.76 32.03 -17.90
N GLU A 543 -4.73 31.96 -17.05
CA GLU A 543 -3.33 31.83 -17.44
C GLU A 543 -3.03 30.46 -18.08
N VAL A 544 -3.85 29.44 -17.79
CA VAL A 544 -3.71 28.09 -18.31
C VAL A 544 -4.94 27.76 -19.17
N ILE A 545 -4.82 28.00 -20.46
CA ILE A 545 -5.87 27.64 -21.42
C ILE A 545 -5.96 26.11 -21.47
N ALA A 546 -7.10 25.57 -21.03
CA ALA A 546 -7.41 24.17 -21.24
C ALA A 546 -7.53 23.95 -22.75
N LYS A 547 -6.76 23.01 -23.27
CA LYS A 547 -6.95 22.52 -24.64
C LYS A 547 -8.40 22.05 -24.74
N ASP A 548 -9.13 22.52 -25.75
CA ASP A 548 -10.45 21.99 -26.01
C ASP A 548 -10.30 20.48 -26.22
N THR A 549 -10.84 19.71 -25.29
CA THR A 549 -10.92 18.25 -25.42
C THR A 549 -12.01 17.87 -26.42
N ILE A 550 -12.74 18.87 -26.91
CA ILE A 550 -13.72 18.78 -27.96
C ILE A 550 -13.00 18.85 -29.31
N LEU A 551 -13.05 17.74 -30.03
CA LEU A 551 -12.61 17.66 -31.41
C LEU A 551 -13.55 18.54 -32.25
N ASN A 552 -13.02 19.59 -32.90
CA ASN A 552 -13.75 20.35 -33.93
C ASN A 552 -13.87 19.51 -35.22
N LEU A 553 -14.58 18.39 -35.14
CA LEU A 553 -14.81 17.45 -36.25
C LEU A 553 -15.64 18.06 -37.38
N LYS A 554 -16.27 19.22 -37.14
CA LYS A 554 -17.13 19.91 -38.11
C LYS A 554 -16.37 20.86 -39.02
N ASP A 555 -15.10 21.14 -38.75
CA ASP A 555 -14.32 22.05 -39.57
C ASP A 555 -14.15 21.46 -40.99
N PRO A 556 -14.35 22.26 -42.05
CA PRO A 556 -14.11 21.81 -43.41
C PRO A 556 -12.65 21.41 -43.59
N GLY A 557 -12.41 20.31 -44.31
CA GLY A 557 -11.06 19.77 -44.56
C GLY A 557 -10.52 18.84 -43.46
N VAL A 558 -11.23 18.64 -42.34
CA VAL A 558 -10.80 17.69 -41.30
C VAL A 558 -11.10 16.25 -41.73
N THR A 559 -10.06 15.42 -41.77
CA THR A 559 -10.17 13.97 -41.91
C THR A 559 -9.85 13.28 -40.58
N VAL A 560 -10.60 12.22 -40.27
CA VAL A 560 -10.51 11.51 -38.99
C VAL A 560 -10.11 10.07 -39.26
N LYS A 561 -9.01 9.64 -38.64
CA LYS A 561 -8.54 8.25 -38.67
C LYS A 561 -8.56 7.67 -37.26
N GLU A 562 -9.24 6.54 -37.09
CA GLU A 562 -9.30 5.85 -35.81
C GLU A 562 -8.35 4.66 -35.80
N GLU A 563 -7.36 4.70 -34.93
CA GLU A 563 -6.36 3.65 -34.75
C GLU A 563 -6.39 3.13 -33.32
N GLY A 564 -7.25 2.14 -33.10
CA GLY A 564 -7.38 1.50 -31.80
C GLY A 564 -7.90 2.46 -30.71
N THR A 565 -7.00 2.84 -29.78
CA THR A 565 -7.26 3.79 -28.69
C THR A 565 -6.90 5.23 -29.03
N ARG A 566 -6.43 5.50 -30.25
CA ARG A 566 -6.01 6.82 -30.70
C ARG A 566 -6.88 7.29 -31.85
N VAL A 567 -7.08 8.60 -31.89
CA VAL A 567 -7.81 9.29 -32.95
C VAL A 567 -6.86 10.32 -33.54
N THR A 568 -6.58 10.16 -34.82
CA THR A 568 -5.76 11.09 -35.58
C THR A 568 -6.69 12.01 -36.36
N LEU A 569 -6.54 13.32 -36.14
CA LEU A 569 -7.14 14.37 -36.97
C LEU A 569 -6.08 14.91 -37.93
N CYS A 570 -6.39 14.91 -39.23
CA CYS A 570 -5.57 15.59 -40.22
C CYS A 570 -6.35 16.79 -40.78
N LYS A 571 -5.79 17.99 -40.62
CA LYS A 571 -6.33 19.25 -41.17
C LYS A 571 -5.18 20.03 -41.81
N ASP A 572 -5.31 20.41 -43.07
CA ASP A 572 -4.32 21.22 -43.79
C ASP A 572 -2.88 20.66 -43.72
N GLY A 573 -2.73 19.34 -43.72
CA GLY A 573 -1.44 18.64 -43.61
C GLY A 573 -0.90 18.51 -42.18
N HIS A 574 -1.55 19.11 -41.18
CA HIS A 574 -1.19 18.93 -39.77
C HIS A 574 -1.90 17.72 -39.18
N GLU A 575 -1.13 16.80 -38.63
CA GLU A 575 -1.61 15.61 -37.94
C GLU A 575 -1.64 15.86 -36.43
N LYS A 576 -2.79 15.65 -35.79
CA LYS A 576 -2.94 15.71 -34.33
C LYS A 576 -3.52 14.40 -33.81
N VAL A 577 -2.80 13.76 -32.91
CA VAL A 577 -3.20 12.48 -32.31
C VAL A 577 -3.74 12.76 -30.91
N TRP A 578 -4.98 12.37 -30.62
CA TRP A 578 -5.53 12.37 -29.25
C TRP A 578 -5.87 10.95 -28.80
N LEU A 579 -5.90 10.78 -27.48
CA LEU A 579 -6.41 9.59 -26.85
C LEU A 579 -7.94 9.53 -26.96
N LYS A 580 -8.47 8.33 -27.25
CA LYS A 580 -9.90 8.09 -27.40
C LYS A 580 -10.56 7.96 -26.03
N THR A 581 -10.96 9.09 -25.46
CA THR A 581 -11.79 9.15 -24.24
C THR A 581 -13.27 8.85 -24.56
N PRO A 582 -14.14 8.61 -23.55
CA PRO A 582 -15.59 8.49 -23.77
C PRO A 582 -16.19 9.69 -24.50
N THR A 583 -15.73 10.90 -24.16
CA THR A 583 -16.17 12.16 -24.77
C THR A 583 -15.80 12.21 -26.25
N VAL A 584 -14.56 11.82 -26.59
CA VAL A 584 -14.10 11.70 -27.97
C VAL A 584 -14.92 10.64 -28.72
N ALA A 585 -15.19 9.48 -28.12
CA ALA A 585 -16.02 8.45 -28.74
C ALA A 585 -17.44 8.95 -29.06
N ARG A 586 -18.04 9.73 -28.15
CA ARG A 586 -19.35 10.36 -28.33
C ARG A 586 -19.35 11.35 -29.49
N GLN A 587 -18.31 12.17 -29.61
CA GLN A 587 -18.15 13.12 -30.72
C GLN A 587 -17.97 12.41 -32.06
N LEU A 588 -17.15 11.36 -32.10
CA LEU A 588 -16.97 10.54 -33.30
C LEU A 588 -18.29 9.90 -33.75
N ARG A 589 -19.11 9.41 -32.80
CA ARG A 589 -20.44 8.88 -33.09
C ARG A 589 -21.35 9.96 -33.69
N ALA A 590 -21.36 11.16 -33.12
CA ALA A 590 -22.15 12.27 -33.63
C ALA A 590 -21.68 12.71 -35.03
N TYR A 591 -20.37 12.77 -35.26
CA TYR A 591 -19.79 13.07 -36.57
C TYR A 591 -20.20 12.06 -37.64
N ARG A 592 -20.13 10.76 -37.34
CA ARG A 592 -20.54 9.69 -38.27
C ARG A 592 -22.02 9.77 -38.63
N ARG A 593 -22.89 10.11 -37.67
CA ARG A 593 -24.34 10.27 -37.91
C ARG A 593 -24.66 11.44 -38.83
N ASN A 594 -23.85 12.50 -38.83
CA ASN A 594 -24.07 13.66 -39.72
C ASN A 594 -23.55 13.43 -41.14
N LYS A 595 -22.73 12.40 -41.36
CA LYS A 595 -22.15 12.06 -42.67
C LYS A 595 -22.98 11.02 -43.44
N GLN A 596 -23.81 10.25 -42.72
CA GLN A 596 -24.83 9.37 -43.28
C GLN A 596 -26.07 10.19 -43.60
#